data_AF-A0A0D8ZMW5-F1
#
_entry.id   AF-A0A0D8ZMW5-F1
#
_cell.length_a   1.000
_cell.length_b   1.000
_cell.length_c   1.000
_cell.angle_alpha   90.00
_cell.angle_beta   90.00
_cell.angle_gamma   90.00
#
_symmetry.space_group_name_H-M   'P 1'
#
loop_
_entity.id
_entity.type
_entity.pdbx_description
1 polymer ?
#
loop_
_entity_poly.entity_id
_entity_poly.type
_entity_poly.pdbx_seq_one_letter_code
_entity_poly.pdbx_strand_id
1 'polypeptide(L)' 'MRKLASIMFDTPNSIQWLILCDRVSSLAQMRFCIYNLLVDGGFLFVRAKSCDSESIKHLFIINSEGEFV' A
#
# COMPACT_ATOMS: atom_id res chain seq x y z
N MET A 1 27.14 -18.95 18.69
CA MET A 1 25.74 -18.61 18.37
C MET A 1 25.73 -17.36 17.51
N ARG A 2 25.26 -17.45 16.25
CA ARG A 2 25.12 -16.26 15.38
C ARG A 2 23.84 -15.52 15.79
N LYS A 3 23.97 -14.24 16.16
CA LYS A 3 22.85 -13.33 16.43
C LYS A 3 22.18 -13.04 15.09
N LEU A 4 20.99 -13.59 14.84
CA LEU A 4 20.20 -13.21 13.68
C LEU A 4 19.81 -11.74 13.87
N ALA A 5 20.19 -10.89 12.91
CA ALA A 5 19.73 -9.51 12.89
C ALA A 5 18.20 -9.52 12.87
N SER A 6 17.59 -8.76 13.78
CA SER A 6 16.17 -8.46 13.74
C SER A 6 15.90 -7.76 12.41
N ILE A 7 15.31 -8.46 11.44
CA ILE A 7 14.78 -7.83 10.22
C ILE A 7 13.59 -7.00 10.69
N MET A 8 13.82 -5.70 10.89
CA MET A 8 12.74 -4.77 11.15
C MET A 8 12.02 -4.59 9.82
N PHE A 9 10.82 -5.18 9.69
CA PHE A 9 9.96 -4.90 8.56
C PHE A 9 9.43 -3.49 8.71
N ASP A 10 9.65 -2.64 7.72
CA ASP A 10 9.01 -1.34 7.68
C ASP A 10 7.51 -1.55 7.51
N THR A 11 6.74 -0.99 8.44
CA THR A 11 5.28 -1.06 8.44
C THR A 11 4.70 0.33 8.18
N PRO A 12 3.52 0.42 7.54
CA PRO A 12 2.84 1.71 7.39
C PRO A 12 2.60 2.31 8.77
N ASN A 13 2.75 3.63 8.90
CA ASN A 13 2.32 4.31 10.10
C ASN A 13 0.78 4.33 10.19
N SER A 14 0.23 4.75 11.32
CA SER A 14 -1.22 4.77 11.56
C SER A 14 -1.99 5.62 10.54
N ILE A 15 -1.41 6.75 10.10
CA ILE A 15 -2.03 7.64 9.12
C ILE A 15 -2.09 6.97 7.74
N GLN A 16 -0.97 6.40 7.29
CA GLN A 16 -0.90 5.65 6.04
C GLN A 16 -1.87 4.47 6.03
N TRP A 17 -1.99 3.76 7.16
CA TRP A 17 -2.94 2.67 7.31
C TRP A 17 -4.39 3.15 7.19
N LEU A 18 -4.73 4.26 7.84
CA LEU A 18 -6.07 4.85 7.78
C LEU A 18 -6.45 5.22 6.33
N ILE A 19 -5.55 5.91 5.62
CA ILE A 19 -5.76 6.30 4.22
C ILE A 19 -5.87 5.08 3.30
N LEU A 20 -5.06 4.05 3.53
CA LEU A 20 -5.17 2.77 2.82
C LEU A 20 -6.57 2.15 3.03
N CYS A 21 -7.06 2.07 4.26
CA CYS A 21 -8.38 1.51 4.56
C CYS A 21 -9.53 2.25 3.86
N ASP A 22 -9.46 3.59 3.80
CA ASP A 22 -10.41 4.39 3.02
C ASP A 22 -10.37 4.02 1.53
N ARG A 23 -9.16 3.94 0.96
CA ARG A 23 -8.95 3.60 -0.45
C ARG A 23 -9.37 2.17 -0.80
N VAL A 24 -9.15 1.20 0.08
CA VAL A 24 -9.62 -0.19 -0.10
C VAL A 24 -11.12 -0.21 -0.37
N SER A 25 -11.89 0.59 0.36
CA SER A 25 -13.34 0.65 0.20
C SER A 25 -13.75 1.19 -1.18
N SER A 26 -13.14 2.29 -1.63
CA SER A 26 -13.41 2.85 -2.96
C SER A 26 -12.97 1.91 -4.09
N LEU A 27 -11.78 1.29 -3.96
CA LEU A 27 -11.27 0.34 -4.95
C LEU A 27 -12.19 -0.87 -5.09
N ALA A 28 -12.71 -1.40 -3.99
CA ALA A 28 -13.64 -2.52 -4.01
C ALA A 28 -14.92 -2.19 -4.79
N GLN A 29 -15.50 -0.99 -4.60
CA GLN A 29 -16.68 -0.54 -5.34
C GLN A 29 -16.42 -0.44 -6.85
N MET A 30 -15.20 -0.04 -7.22
CA MET A 30 -14.76 0.04 -8.63
C MET A 30 -14.28 -1.30 -9.20
N ARG A 31 -14.37 -2.39 -8.44
CA ARG A 31 -13.86 -3.72 -8.81
C ARG A 31 -12.35 -3.73 -9.10
N PHE A 32 -11.58 -3.07 -8.23
CA PHE A 32 -10.12 -3.17 -8.18
C PHE A 32 -9.69 -4.00 -6.97
N CYS A 33 -8.62 -4.77 -7.13
CA CYS A 33 -7.96 -5.50 -6.05
C CYS A 33 -6.54 -4.97 -5.83
N ILE A 34 -6.17 -4.82 -4.55
CA ILE A 34 -4.80 -4.54 -4.16
C ILE A 34 -4.03 -5.85 -4.20
N TYR A 35 -2.88 -5.86 -4.89
CA TYR A 35 -2.07 -7.07 -5.06
C TYR A 35 -0.65 -6.92 -4.52
N ASN A 36 -0.23 -5.70 -4.17
CA ASN A 36 1.07 -5.46 -3.57
C ASN A 36 1.04 -4.19 -2.69
N LEU A 37 1.63 -4.32 -1.51
CA LEU A 37 1.88 -3.23 -0.57
C LEU A 37 3.38 -3.25 -0.25
N LEU A 38 4.03 -2.10 -0.34
CA LEU A 38 5.45 -1.93 -0.02
C LEU A 38 5.62 -0.64 0.78
N VAL A 39 6.42 -0.70 1.84
CA VAL A 39 6.89 0.49 2.56
C VAL A 39 8.36 0.65 2.26
N ASP A 40 8.74 1.83 1.78
CA ASP A 40 10.14 2.18 1.51
C ASP A 40 10.32 3.70 1.63
N GLY A 41 11.41 4.13 2.27
CA GLY A 41 11.73 5.55 2.42
C GLY A 41 10.65 6.39 3.13
N GLY A 42 9.81 5.78 3.98
CA GLY A 42 8.69 6.45 4.64
C GLY A 42 7.42 6.58 3.79
N PHE A 43 7.41 6.02 2.57
CA PHE A 43 6.24 6.00 1.69
C PHE A 43 5.58 4.62 1.69
N LEU A 44 4.25 4.61 1.62
CA LEU A 44 3.44 3.43 1.35
C LEU A 44 3.06 3.39 -0.12
N PHE A 45 3.57 2.40 -0.84
CA PHE A 45 3.23 2.10 -2.22
C PHE A 45 2.11 1.06 -2.27
N VAL A 46 0.99 1.43 -2.90
CA VAL A 46 -0.19 0.59 -3.04
C VAL A 46 -0.42 0.29 -4.51
N ARG A 47 -0.26 -0.97 -4.91
CA ARG A 47 -0.56 -1.39 -6.28
C ARG A 47 -1.91 -2.07 -6.34
N ALA A 48 -2.78 -1.54 -7.20
CA ALA A 48 -4.09 -2.09 -7.48
C ALA A 48 -4.21 -2.47 -8.97
N LYS A 49 -5.02 -3.47 -9.27
CA LYS A 49 -5.38 -3.86 -10.63
C LYS A 49 -6.89 -4.04 -10.75
N SER A 50 -7.43 -3.78 -11.94
CA SER A 50 -8.84 -4.07 -12.21
C SER A 50 -9.06 -5.59 -12.15
N CYS A 51 -10.19 -5.99 -11.58
CA CYS A 51 -10.65 -7.37 -11.60
C CYS A 51 -11.24 -7.76 -12.96
N ASP A 52 -11.56 -6.78 -13.81
CA ASP A 52 -12.22 -6.99 -15.11
C ASP A 52 -11.22 -6.94 -16.28
N SER A 53 -10.05 -6.31 -16.09
CA SER A 53 -8.98 -6.28 -17.09
C SER A 53 -7.59 -6.22 -16.46
N GLU A 54 -6.73 -7.19 -16.79
CA GLU A 54 -5.36 -7.23 -16.29
C GLU A 54 -4.45 -6.11 -16.83
N SER A 55 -4.86 -5.43 -17.90
CA SER A 55 -4.12 -4.30 -18.46
C SER A 55 -4.27 -3.02 -17.64
N ILE A 56 -5.32 -2.92 -16.82
CA ILE A 56 -5.62 -1.71 -16.04
C ILE A 56 -5.00 -1.85 -14.64
N LYS A 57 -3.98 -1.03 -14.37
CA LYS A 57 -3.22 -1.02 -13.11
C LYS A 57 -3.05 0.40 -12.62
N HIS A 58 -3.09 0.57 -11.30
CA HIS A 58 -2.83 1.83 -10.62
C HIS A 58 -1.76 1.66 -9.54
N LEU A 59 -0.96 2.70 -9.36
CA LEU A 59 -0.02 2.86 -8.27
C LEU A 59 -0.45 4.10 -7.49
N PHE A 60 -0.70 3.93 -6.20
CA PHE A 60 -0.91 5.03 -5.26
C PHE A 60 0.29 5.09 -4.33
N ILE A 61 0.77 6.30 -4.06
CA ILE A 61 1.89 6.54 -3.15
C ILE A 61 1.37 7.45 -2.04
N ILE A 62 1.51 7.00 -0.79
CA ILE A 62 1.04 7.72 0.39
C ILE A 62 2.26 8.08 1.24
N ASN A 63 2.51 9.37 1.46
CA ASN A 63 3.60 9.81 2.33
C ASN A 63 3.28 9.58 3.82
N SER A 64 4.19 9.93 4.72
CA SER A 64 4.00 9.74 6.17
C SER A 64 2.87 10.59 6.77
N GLU A 65 2.44 11.63 6.07
CA GLU A 65 1.38 12.57 6.47
C GLU A 65 0.00 12.17 5.93
N GLY A 66 -0.07 11.10 5.12
CA GLY A 66 -1.31 10.61 4.52
C GLY A 66 -1.67 11.26 3.19
N GLU A 67 -0.78 12.08 2.62
CA GLU A 67 -0.99 12.75 1.35
C GLU A 67 -0.62 11.82 0.18
N PHE A 68 -1.34 11.99 -0.94
CA PHE A 68 -1.01 11.31 -2.19
C PHE A 68 0.08 12.07 -2.94
N VAL A 69 1.11 11.35 -3.36
CA VAL A 69 2.24 11.86 -4.16
C VAL A 69 2.14 11.40 -5.60
#